data_AF-A0A9D8BR35-F1
#
_entry.id   AF-A0A9D8BR35-F1
#
_cell.length_a   1.000
_cell.length_b   1.000
_cell.length_c   1.000
_cell.angle_alpha   90.00
_cell.angle_beta   90.00
_cell.angle_gamma   90.00
#
_symmetry.space_group_name_H-M   'P 1'
#
loop_
_entity.id
_entity.type
_entity.pdbx_description
1 polymer ?
#
loop_
_entity_poly.entity_id
_entity_poly.type
_entity_poly.pdbx_seq_one_letter_code
_entity_poly.pdbx_strand_id
1 'polypeptide(L)' 'MGKQTVIAHAKDVKAADTGTELPAPGKGVLDYPLYLRLLAQLDREVYLAIEHLTLDDVPRARDFVLAQFDRI' A
#
# COMPACT_ATOMS: atom_id res chain seq x y z
N MET A 1 -0.22 -15.89 -1.51
CA MET A 1 -0.74 -16.00 -0.13
C MET A 1 -2.14 -15.36 -0.11
N GLY A 2 -3.21 -16.15 -0.13
CA GLY A 2 -4.60 -15.66 -0.14
C GLY A 2 -5.18 -15.65 1.29
N LYS A 3 -6.00 -16.65 1.62
CA LYS A 3 -6.55 -16.84 2.98
C LYS A 3 -5.50 -16.94 4.10
N GLN A 4 -4.23 -17.13 3.77
CA GLN A 4 -3.10 -17.15 4.71
C GLN A 4 -2.55 -15.75 5.07
N THR A 5 -3.01 -14.69 4.41
CA THR A 5 -2.56 -13.30 4.65
C THR A 5 -3.17 -12.74 5.93
N VAL A 6 -2.38 -12.66 7.01
CA VAL A 6 -2.87 -12.21 8.33
C VAL A 6 -2.84 -10.69 8.48
N ILE A 7 -1.87 -10.05 7.84
CA ILE A 7 -1.65 -8.61 7.80
C ILE A 7 -1.08 -8.25 6.42
N ALA A 8 -1.31 -7.03 5.96
CA ALA A 8 -0.75 -6.52 4.72
C ALA A 8 -0.05 -5.17 4.97
N HIS A 9 1.00 -4.88 4.19
CA HIS A 9 1.73 -3.62 4.29
C HIS A 9 1.53 -2.79 3.02
N ALA A 10 1.11 -1.54 3.18
CA ALA A 10 1.12 -0.51 2.15
C ALA A 10 2.49 0.17 2.12
N LYS A 11 3.29 -0.18 1.12
CA LYS A 11 4.51 0.53 0.70
C LYS A 11 4.47 0.69 -0.81
N ASP A 12 5.42 1.41 -1.37
CA ASP A 12 5.56 1.51 -2.82
C ASP A 12 6.94 1.04 -3.28
N VAL A 13 7.10 0.99 -4.60
CA VAL A 13 8.34 0.59 -5.24
C VAL A 13 8.61 1.50 -6.42
N LYS A 14 9.86 1.90 -6.64
CA LYS A 14 10.28 2.55 -7.89
C LYS A 14 11.71 2.19 -8.24
N ALA A 15 12.03 2.30 -9.54
CA ALA A 15 13.39 2.11 -10.03
C ALA A 15 14.34 3.16 -9.44
N ALA A 16 15.59 2.75 -9.23
CA ALA A 16 16.70 3.58 -8.80
C ALA A 16 17.96 3.16 -9.56
N ASP A 17 18.99 4.02 -9.58
CA ASP A 17 20.24 3.79 -10.32
C ASP A 17 20.93 2.47 -9.91
N THR A 18 20.80 2.09 -8.64
CA THR A 18 21.19 0.77 -8.14
C THR A 18 20.07 0.16 -7.31
N GLY A 19 19.48 -0.93 -7.81
CA GLY A 19 18.46 -1.69 -7.08
C GLY A 19 17.08 -1.06 -7.16
N THR A 20 16.44 -0.86 -6.01
CA THR A 20 15.04 -0.44 -5.93
C THR A 20 14.80 0.39 -4.69
N GLU A 21 14.12 1.52 -4.86
CA GLU A 21 13.66 2.34 -3.73
C GLU A 21 12.30 1.83 -3.25
N LEU A 22 12.11 1.87 -1.93
CA LEU A 22 10.87 1.49 -1.26
C LEU A 22 10.26 2.73 -0.59
N PRO A 23 9.70 3.68 -1.36
CA PRO A 23 9.13 4.89 -0.79
C PRO A 23 7.75 4.63 -0.18
N ALA A 24 7.27 5.62 0.57
CA ALA A 24 5.90 5.65 1.08
C ALA A 24 4.84 5.49 -0.04
N PRO A 25 3.64 4.99 0.26
CA PRO A 25 2.55 4.84 -0.70
C PRO A 25 2.30 6.05 -1.60
N GLY A 26 2.09 5.79 -2.89
CA GLY A 26 1.79 6.81 -3.91
C GLY A 26 3.01 7.58 -4.42
N LYS A 27 4.22 7.16 -4.04
CA LYS A 27 5.49 7.71 -4.55
C LYS A 27 6.22 6.75 -5.49
N GLY A 28 5.61 5.59 -5.81
CA GLY A 28 6.16 4.60 -6.71
C GLY A 28 5.17 4.20 -7.80
N VAL A 29 5.21 2.93 -8.19
CA VAL A 29 4.50 2.41 -9.37
C VAL A 29 3.52 1.28 -9.07
N LEU A 30 3.24 0.96 -7.79
CA LEU A 30 2.31 -0.12 -7.47
C LEU A 30 0.85 0.24 -7.79
N ASP A 31 0.10 -0.76 -8.27
CA ASP A 31 -1.33 -0.65 -8.56
C ASP A 31 -2.17 -0.88 -7.29
N TYR A 32 -2.43 0.21 -6.56
CA TYR A 32 -3.21 0.19 -5.33
C TYR A 32 -4.67 -0.25 -5.52
N PRO A 33 -5.43 0.23 -6.52
CA PRO A 33 -6.79 -0.26 -6.75
C PRO A 33 -6.84 -1.78 -6.93
N LEU A 34 -5.95 -2.37 -7.74
CA LEU A 34 -5.90 -3.82 -7.89
C LEU A 34 -5.54 -4.51 -6.57
N TYR A 35 -4.52 -4.01 -5.87
CA TYR A 35 -4.06 -4.56 -4.59
C TYR A 35 -5.16 -4.56 -3.52
N LEU A 36 -5.83 -3.43 -3.31
CA LEU A 36 -6.89 -3.29 -2.32
C LEU A 36 -8.12 -4.13 -2.69
N ARG A 37 -8.49 -4.20 -3.98
CA ARG A 37 -9.57 -5.08 -4.44
C ARG A 37 -9.29 -6.55 -4.15
N LEU A 38 -8.04 -7.00 -4.34
CA LEU A 38 -7.65 -8.38 -4.03
C LEU A 38 -7.62 -8.66 -2.51
N LEU A 39 -7.26 -7.68 -1.68
CA LEU A 39 -7.37 -7.80 -0.22
C LEU A 39 -8.82 -7.88 0.24
N ALA A 40 -9.71 -7.06 -0.33
CA ALA A 40 -11.13 -7.06 -0.01
C ALA A 40 -11.81 -8.41 -0.33
N GLN A 41 -11.33 -9.15 -1.34
CA GLN A 41 -11.82 -10.49 -1.67
C GLN A 41 -11.53 -11.57 -0.61
N LEU A 42 -10.75 -11.26 0.43
CA LEU A 42 -10.50 -12.22 1.52
C LEU A 42 -11.70 -12.39 2.46
N ASP A 43 -12.74 -11.56 2.31
CA ASP A 43 -14.01 -11.62 3.06
C ASP A 43 -13.82 -11.66 4.59
N ARG A 44 -12.86 -10.86 5.07
CA ARG A 44 -12.57 -10.64 6.48
C ARG A 44 -11.86 -9.30 6.67
N GLU A 45 -11.83 -8.82 7.90
CA GLU A 45 -10.99 -7.69 8.27
C GLU A 45 -9.51 -8.03 8.10
N VAL A 46 -8.76 -7.12 7.47
CA VAL A 46 -7.31 -7.21 7.27
C VAL A 46 -6.69 -5.91 7.71
N TYR A 47 -5.76 -5.97 8.65
CA TYR A 47 -4.96 -4.81 9.03
C TYR A 47 -4.00 -4.42 7.89
N LEU A 48 -4.03 -3.15 7.50
CA LEU A 48 -3.14 -2.58 6.49
C LEU A 48 -2.18 -1.59 7.17
N ALA A 49 -0.93 -2.00 7.37
CA ALA A 49 0.11 -1.15 7.96
C ALA A 49 0.76 -0.28 6.87
N ILE A 50 0.86 1.03 7.09
CA ILE A 50 1.53 1.95 6.16
C ILE A 50 3.02 2.00 6.53
N GLU A 51 3.91 1.68 5.58
CA GLU A 51 5.35 1.46 5.81
C GLU A 51 6.22 2.43 4.98
N HIS A 52 7.50 2.56 5.36
CA HIS A 52 8.51 3.45 4.74
C HIS A 52 8.14 4.93 4.77
N LEU A 53 7.70 5.37 5.95
CA LEU A 53 7.27 6.74 6.22
C LEU A 53 8.34 7.53 6.97
N THR A 54 8.49 8.79 6.60
CA THR A 54 8.94 9.85 7.53
C THR A 54 7.73 10.42 8.28
N LEU A 55 7.94 11.22 9.34
CA LEU A 55 6.81 11.86 10.05
C LEU A 55 5.96 12.72 9.12
N ASP A 56 6.58 13.44 8.19
CA ASP A 56 5.89 14.31 7.23
C ASP A 56 5.11 13.50 6.17
N ASP A 57 5.48 12.23 5.94
CA ASP A 57 4.73 11.36 5.03
C ASP A 57 3.41 10.87 5.61
N VAL A 58 3.25 10.83 6.94
CA VAL A 58 2.13 10.16 7.61
C VAL A 58 0.77 10.67 7.11
N PRO A 59 0.49 12.00 7.09
CA PRO A 59 -0.82 12.49 6.65
C PRO A 59 -1.09 12.19 5.17
N ARG A 60 -0.09 12.47 4.31
CA ARG A 60 -0.21 12.27 2.86
C ARG A 60 -0.38 10.81 2.49
N ALA A 61 0.39 9.90 3.09
CA ALA A 61 0.33 8.47 2.79
C ALA A 61 -1.00 7.86 3.24
N ARG A 62 -1.51 8.24 4.42
CA ARG A 62 -2.86 7.87 4.88
C ARG A 62 -3.90 8.31 3.85
N ASP A 63 -3.89 9.59 3.48
CA ASP A 63 -4.91 10.16 2.59
C ASP A 63 -4.83 9.56 1.19
N PHE A 64 -3.63 9.29 0.68
CA PHE A 64 -3.43 8.57 -0.58
C PHE A 64 -4.09 7.19 -0.53
N VAL A 65 -3.80 6.38 0.50
CA VAL A 65 -4.34 5.02 0.65
C VAL A 65 -5.87 5.06 0.76
N LEU A 66 -6.41 5.97 1.57
CA LEU A 66 -7.86 6.16 1.72
C LEU A 66 -8.52 6.50 0.37
N ALA A 67 -7.94 7.43 -0.40
CA ALA A 67 -8.47 7.79 -1.72
C ALA A 67 -8.43 6.64 -2.75
N GLN A 68 -7.61 5.59 -2.54
CA GLN A 68 -7.64 4.41 -3.40
C GLN A 68 -8.82 3.48 -3.09
N PHE A 69 -9.37 3.52 -1.88
CA PHE A 69 -10.60 2.76 -1.56
C PHE A 69 -11.82 3.30 -2.30
N ASP A 70 -11.86 4.61 -2.61
CA ASP A 70 -12.95 5.21 -3.40
C ASP A 70 -12.96 4.74 -4.87
N ARG A 71 -11.95 3.95 -5.29
CA ARG A 71 -11.75 3.49 -6.66
C ARG A 71 -12.04 1.99 -6.86
N ILE A 72 -12.46 1.27 -5.83
CA ILE A 72 -12.65 -0.19 -5.87
C ILE A 72 -14.08 -0.63 -5.59
#